data_AF-A0A957J6M9-F1
#
_entry.id   AF-A0A957J6M9-F1
#
_cell.length_a   1.000
_cell.length_b   1.000
_cell.length_c   1.000
_cell.angle_alpha   90.00
_cell.angle_beta   90.00
_cell.angle_gamma   90.00
#
_symmetry.space_group_name_H-M   'P 1'
#
loop_
_entity.id
_entity.type
_entity.pdbx_description
1 polymer ?
#
loop_
_entity_poly.entity_id
_entity_poly.type
_entity_poly.pdbx_seq_one_letter_code
_entity_poly.pdbx_strand_id
1 'polypeptide(L)'
;MNRAMTIEPTNTEKLKAWSVHAFTATGVVWGLLGVIAVMNDDWKLAFFWMFVATLVDGVDGMLARRFRVKGVLPSFDGALLDNIIDYFTYTV
;
A
#
# COMPACT_ATOMS: atom_id res chain seq x y z
N MET A 1 39.05 11.54 -4.62
CA MET A 1 37.92 10.66 -4.28
C MET A 1 36.68 11.52 -4.14
N ASN A 2 35.83 11.58 -5.17
CA ASN A 2 34.62 12.40 -5.16
C ASN A 2 33.57 11.71 -4.29
N ARG A 3 33.30 12.28 -3.10
CA ARG A 3 32.11 11.92 -2.31
C ARG A 3 30.89 12.31 -3.16
N ALA A 4 30.18 11.33 -3.69
CA ALA A 4 28.87 11.58 -4.26
C ALA A 4 28.02 12.26 -3.18
N MET A 5 27.57 13.48 -3.45
CA MET A 5 26.66 14.21 -2.59
C MET A 5 25.33 13.47 -2.59
N THR A 6 25.10 12.60 -1.60
CA THR A 6 23.79 11.99 -1.38
C THR A 6 22.85 13.11 -0.96
N ILE A 7 22.00 13.56 -1.88
CA ILE A 7 20.98 14.55 -1.56
C ILE A 7 20.02 13.87 -0.58
N GLU A 8 20.07 14.32 0.67
CA GLU A 8 19.12 13.91 1.72
C GLU A 8 17.69 14.19 1.24
N PRO A 9 16.77 13.20 1.31
CA PRO A 9 15.40 13.41 0.87
C PRO A 9 14.71 14.48 1.71
N THR A 10 14.01 15.38 1.04
CA THR A 10 13.26 16.48 1.65
C THR A 10 12.10 15.96 2.51
N ASN A 11 11.61 16.79 3.44
CA ASN A 11 10.44 16.45 4.25
C ASN A 11 9.19 16.15 3.39
N THR A 12 9.05 16.82 2.26
CA THR A 12 7.95 16.59 1.31
C THR A 12 8.06 15.24 0.62
N GLU A 13 9.26 14.80 0.24
CA GLU A 13 9.49 13.47 -0.33
C GLU A 13 9.20 12.38 0.70
N LYS A 14 9.67 12.56 1.94
CA LYS A 14 9.37 11.64 3.05
C LYS A 14 7.86 11.56 3.31
N LEU A 15 7.16 12.69 3.30
CA LEU A 15 5.70 12.72 3.46
C LEU A 15 4.99 11.95 2.32
N LYS A 16 5.41 12.14 1.07
CA LYS A 16 4.87 11.38 -0.07
C LYS A 16 5.12 9.88 0.09
N ALA A 17 6.33 9.50 0.49
CA ALA A 17 6.66 8.10 0.71
C ALA A 17 5.82 7.46 1.82
N TRP A 18 5.63 8.16 2.95
CA TRP A 18 4.73 7.72 4.01
C TRP A 18 3.27 7.66 3.56
N SER A 19 2.82 8.59 2.71
CA SER A 19 1.46 8.55 2.18
C SER A 19 1.18 7.31 1.31
N VAL A 20 2.21 6.79 0.63
CA VAL A 20 2.09 5.51 -0.10
C VAL A 20 1.84 4.36 0.88
N HIS A 21 2.61 4.27 1.98
CA HIS A 21 2.40 3.21 2.98
C HIS A 21 1.04 3.33 3.69
N ALA A 22 0.61 4.56 3.98
CA ALA A 22 -0.72 4.81 4.53
C ALA A 22 -1.81 4.36 3.55
N PHE A 23 -1.61 4.57 2.25
CA PHE A 23 -2.52 4.14 1.21
C PHE A 23 -2.57 2.60 1.09
N THR A 24 -1.42 1.90 1.05
CA THR A 24 -1.35 0.42 1.13
C THR A 24 -2.10 -0.12 2.34
N ALA A 25 -1.90 0.49 3.51
CA ALA A 25 -2.58 0.07 4.74
C ALA A 25 -4.12 0.18 4.69
N THR A 26 -4.68 0.98 3.77
CA THR A 26 -6.15 1.01 3.58
C THR A 26 -6.71 -0.31 3.04
N GLY A 27 -5.87 -1.17 2.43
CA GLY A 27 -6.21 -2.53 2.02
C GLY A 27 -6.89 -3.35 3.11
N VAL A 28 -6.47 -3.17 4.38
CA VAL A 28 -7.12 -3.82 5.53
C VAL A 28 -8.59 -3.44 5.64
N VAL A 29 -8.91 -2.15 5.46
CA VAL A 29 -10.28 -1.66 5.56
C VAL A 29 -11.14 -2.25 4.45
N TRP A 30 -10.63 -2.30 3.22
CA TRP A 30 -11.37 -2.87 2.09
C TRP A 30 -11.61 -4.38 2.25
N GLY A 31 -10.60 -5.13 2.70
CA GLY A 31 -10.78 -6.56 3.00
C GLY A 31 -11.77 -6.81 4.14
N LEU A 32 -11.72 -6.03 5.23
CA LEU A 32 -12.69 -6.15 6.33
C LEU A 32 -14.12 -5.82 5.89
N LEU A 33 -14.30 -4.83 5.01
CA LEU A 33 -15.60 -4.54 4.40
C LEU A 33 -16.08 -5.70 3.52
N GLY A 34 -15.16 -6.37 2.82
CA GLY A 34 -15.42 -7.63 2.09
C GLY A 34 -15.94 -8.72 3.02
N VAL A 35 -15.25 -8.99 4.13
CA VAL A 35 -15.68 -9.98 5.14
C VAL A 35 -17.07 -9.64 5.68
N ILE A 36 -17.32 -8.37 6.03
CA ILE A 36 -18.64 -7.93 6.51
C ILE A 36 -19.73 -8.18 5.46
N ALA A 37 -19.44 -7.94 4.18
CA ALA A 37 -20.40 -8.20 3.11
C ALA A 37 -20.69 -9.71 2.95
N VAL A 38 -19.66 -10.57 3.03
CA VAL A 38 -19.83 -12.03 3.04
C VAL A 38 -20.68 -12.49 4.22
N MET A 39 -20.45 -11.96 5.42
CA MET A 39 -21.24 -12.28 6.62
C MET A 39 -22.72 -11.88 6.51
N ASN A 40 -23.04 -10.94 5.62
CA ASN A 40 -24.41 -10.49 5.35
C ASN A 40 -25.02 -11.12 4.09
N ASP A 41 -24.40 -12.16 3.53
CA ASP A 41 -24.80 -12.81 2.27
C ASP A 41 -24.87 -11.86 1.05
N ASP A 42 -24.22 -10.69 1.11
CA ASP A 42 -24.15 -9.74 0.00
C ASP A 42 -22.89 -9.96 -0.84
N TRP A 43 -22.96 -11.01 -1.67
CA TRP A 43 -21.87 -11.41 -2.55
C TRP A 43 -21.45 -10.33 -3.53
N LYS A 44 -22.38 -9.50 -4.01
CA LYS A 44 -22.07 -8.42 -4.96
C LYS A 44 -21.21 -7.35 -4.28
N LEU A 45 -21.58 -6.97 -3.07
CA LEU A 45 -20.83 -6.00 -2.28
C LEU A 45 -19.47 -6.56 -1.84
N ALA A 46 -19.39 -7.85 -1.53
CA ALA A 46 -18.11 -8.52 -1.25
C ALA A 46 -17.16 -8.43 -2.45
N PHE A 47 -17.60 -8.82 -3.65
CA PHE A 47 -16.79 -8.69 -4.87
C PHE A 47 -16.42 -7.23 -5.18
N PHE A 48 -17.32 -6.29 -4.92
CA PHE A 48 -17.01 -4.87 -5.07
C PHE A 48 -15.88 -4.42 -4.16
N TRP A 49 -15.91 -4.78 -2.88
CA TRP A 49 -14.83 -4.44 -1.95
C TRP A 49 -13.51 -5.13 -2.28
N MET A 50 -13.55 -6.38 -2.74
CA MET A 50 -12.35 -7.08 -3.22
C MET A 50 -11.76 -6.40 -4.46
N PHE A 51 -12.60 -5.99 -5.41
CA PHE A 51 -12.16 -5.21 -6.56
C PHE A 51 -11.51 -3.88 -6.16
N VAL A 52 -12.09 -3.16 -5.19
CA VAL A 52 -11.49 -1.93 -4.64
C VAL A 52 -10.14 -2.23 -3.98
N ALA A 53 -10.02 -3.31 -3.21
CA ALA A 53 -8.75 -3.70 -2.58
C ALA A 53 -7.65 -3.97 -3.63
N THR A 54 -7.98 -4.70 -4.70
CA THR A 54 -7.04 -4.95 -5.82
C THR A 54 -6.65 -3.67 -6.55
N LEU A 55 -7.57 -2.71 -6.70
CA LEU A 55 -7.22 -1.41 -7.28
C LEU A 55 -6.23 -0.63 -6.41
N VAL A 56 -6.37 -0.71 -5.08
CA VAL A 56 -5.47 -0.04 -4.14
C VAL A 56 -4.05 -0.62 -4.24
N ASP A 57 -3.91 -1.95 -4.19
CA ASP A 57 -2.65 -2.66 -4.41
C ASP A 57 -1.97 -2.23 -5.73
N GLY A 58 -2.68 -2.31 -6.86
CA GLY A 58 -2.13 -1.90 -8.15
C GLY A 58 -1.66 -0.43 -8.19
N VAL A 59 -2.36 0.47 -7.49
CA VAL A 59 -2.02 1.89 -7.44
C VAL A 59 -0.85 2.16 -6.50
N ASP A 60 -0.79 1.51 -5.34
CA ASP A 60 0.25 1.77 -4.35
C ASP A 60 1.65 1.37 -4.87
N GLY A 61 1.75 0.27 -5.61
CA GLY A 61 2.99 -0.19 -6.20
C GLY A 61 3.46 0.73 -7.32
N MET A 62 2.53 1.30 -8.10
CA MET A 62 2.83 2.35 -9.07
C MET A 62 3.33 3.62 -8.38
N LEU A 63 2.68 4.07 -7.31
CA LEU A 63 3.09 5.25 -6.55
C LEU A 63 4.44 5.05 -5.86
N ALA A 64 4.70 3.86 -5.31
CA ALA A 64 5.97 3.50 -4.68
C ALA A 64 7.15 3.63 -5.65
N ARG A 65 6.97 3.15 -6.89
CA ARG A 65 7.95 3.30 -7.98
C ARG A 65 8.10 4.77 -8.40
N ARG A 66 6.99 5.48 -8.57
CA ARG A 66 6.98 6.89 -9.00
C ARG A 66 7.68 7.81 -8.00
N PHE A 67 7.50 7.59 -6.70
CA PHE A 67 8.09 8.41 -5.65
C PHE A 67 9.41 7.86 -5.09
N ARG A 68 9.96 6.80 -5.70
CA ARG A 68 11.25 6.18 -5.30
C ARG A 68 11.30 5.89 -3.80
N VAL A 69 10.23 5.35 -3.24
CA VAL A 69 10.04 5.18 -1.79
C VAL A 69 11.21 4.48 -1.11
N LYS A 70 11.77 3.42 -1.72
CA LYS A 70 12.96 2.71 -1.20
C LYS A 70 14.21 3.60 -1.05
N GLY A 71 14.37 4.61 -1.90
CA GLY A 71 15.45 5.59 -1.81
C GLY A 71 15.17 6.69 -0.79
N VAL A 72 13.89 7.00 -0.54
CA VAL A 72 13.45 8.06 0.38
C VAL A 72 13.38 7.57 1.83
N LEU A 73 12.90 6.33 2.03
CA LEU A 73 12.73 5.68 3.33
C LEU A 73 13.48 4.33 3.35
N PRO A 74 14.82 4.32 3.31
CA PRO A 74 15.61 3.09 3.22
C PRO A 74 15.52 2.19 4.47
N SER A 75 15.07 2.74 5.60
CA SER A 75 14.93 2.01 6.86
C SER A 75 13.56 1.34 7.04
N PHE A 76 12.61 1.54 6.11
CA PHE A 76 11.27 0.98 6.20
C PHE A 76 11.04 -0.05 5.09
N ASP A 77 10.62 -1.25 5.45
CA ASP A 77 10.32 -2.31 4.50
C ASP A 77 8.87 -2.20 4.01
N GLY A 78 8.67 -1.33 3.02
CA GLY A 78 7.37 -1.19 2.36
C GLY A 78 6.90 -2.44 1.62
N ALA A 79 7.81 -3.32 1.18
CA ALA A 79 7.44 -4.54 0.49
C ALA A 79 6.92 -5.60 1.47
N LEU A 80 7.46 -5.64 2.70
CA LEU A 80 6.90 -6.48 3.75
C LEU A 80 5.49 -6.02 4.16
N LEU A 81 5.26 -4.70 4.28
CA LEU A 81 3.92 -4.16 4.54
C LEU A 81 2.94 -4.61 3.45
N ASP A 82 3.31 -4.43 2.18
CA ASP A 82 2.55 -4.84 1.01
C ASP A 82 2.16 -6.32 1.06
N ASN A 83 3.15 -7.20 1.25
CA ASN A 83 2.92 -8.65 1.36
C ASN A 83 1.97 -9.03 2.50
N ILE A 84 1.98 -8.31 3.63
CA ILE A 84 1.05 -8.56 4.75
C ILE A 84 -0.38 -8.20 4.34
N ILE A 85 -0.56 -7.07 3.64
CA ILE A 85 -1.87 -6.63 3.15
C ILE A 85 -2.38 -7.56 2.04
N ASP A 86 -1.51 -7.98 1.13
CA ASP A 86 -1.81 -8.93 0.07
C ASP A 86 -2.25 -10.27 0.65
N TYR A 87 -1.51 -10.81 1.61
CA TYR A 87 -1.89 -12.06 2.25
C TYR A 87 -3.25 -11.93 2.93
N PHE A 88 -3.47 -10.85 3.68
CA PHE A 88 -4.76 -10.60 4.32
C PHE A 88 -5.90 -10.58 3.29
N THR A 89 -5.79 -9.74 2.27
CA THR A 89 -6.83 -9.59 1.24
C THR A 89 -7.01 -10.85 0.39
N TYR A 90 -5.95 -11.63 0.15
CA TYR A 90 -6.04 -12.92 -0.51
C TYR A 90 -6.83 -13.97 0.30
N THR A 91 -6.79 -13.89 1.63
CA THR A 91 -7.50 -14.84 2.51
C THR A 91 -8.96 -14.47 2.79
N VAL A 92 -9.36 -13.24 2.49
CA VAL A 92 -10.76 -12.78 2.58
C VAL A 92 -11.60 -13.38 1.47
#